data_AF-A0A803Q7J9-F1
#
_entry.id   AF-A0A803Q7J9-F1
#
_cell.length_a   1.000
_cell.length_b   1.000
_cell.length_c   1.000
_cell.angle_alpha   90.00
_cell.angle_beta   90.00
_cell.angle_gamma   90.00
#
_symmetry.space_group_name_H-M   'P 1'
#
loop_
_entity.id
_entity.type
_entity.pdbx_description
1 polymer ?
#
loop_
_entity_poly.entity_id
_entity_poly.type
_entity_poly.pdbx_seq_one_letter_code
_entity_poly.pdbx_strand_id
1 'polypeptide(L)'
;MAHLLNTSFASSSQTFGGTPISHRHSSFLVAGAGSTSRLRPRTRAFQESFNFNGVEVVKRPLLCASTFSMGQTLWLISVPFAQASESIKYNAVYEEQVRSGDASATEYFELGAVMLRRKFYPAATKYLLQAIDKWDGDDQDLAQVYNALGVSYVMTGKLEKGITQFETAVKIQPGYVTAWNNLGDAYEKKKEFKSALKAFEEVLLFDPNNKLARPRRDALKEQVDMYRGVPVKSKVKSKEGDFHALSINTKLVPLVF
;
A
#
# COMPACT_ATOMS: atom_id res chain seq x y z
N MET A 1 51.43 23.76 43.64
CA MET A 1 50.96 24.97 44.35
C MET A 1 49.57 25.30 43.78
N ALA A 2 48.47 24.71 44.25
CA ALA A 2 47.78 24.87 45.54
C ALA A 2 47.18 26.28 45.75
N HIS A 3 45.84 26.38 45.63
CA HIS A 3 44.84 27.18 46.39
C HIS A 3 43.53 27.17 45.56
N LEU A 4 42.51 26.32 45.85
CA LEU A 4 41.41 26.44 46.85
C LEU A 4 40.71 27.81 46.77
N LEU A 5 39.39 27.92 46.50
CA LEU A 5 38.18 27.60 47.31
C LEU A 5 36.99 27.41 46.33
N ASN A 6 36.11 26.39 46.33
CA ASN A 6 35.11 25.83 47.26
C ASN A 6 34.12 26.80 47.94
N THR A 7 32.81 26.71 47.59
CA THR A 7 31.61 26.76 48.47
C THR A 7 30.35 26.45 47.62
N SER A 8 29.68 25.31 47.84
CA SER A 8 28.42 25.09 48.59
C SER A 8 27.13 25.28 47.75
N PHE A 9 26.43 24.19 47.36
CA PHE A 9 25.33 23.50 48.07
C PHE A 9 24.02 24.30 48.16
N ALA A 10 22.98 23.83 47.44
CA ALA A 10 21.59 23.91 47.87
C ALA A 10 20.77 22.81 47.18
N SER A 11 20.43 21.80 47.97
CA SER A 11 19.43 20.78 47.69
C SER A 11 18.02 21.35 47.85
N SER A 12 17.09 20.96 46.99
CA SER A 12 15.67 20.99 47.32
C SER A 12 14.98 19.74 46.79
N SER A 13 14.83 18.78 47.70
CA SER A 13 13.89 17.67 47.66
C SER A 13 12.46 18.16 47.89
N GLN A 14 11.53 17.82 46.99
CA GLN A 14 10.09 17.79 47.26
C GLN A 14 9.54 16.50 46.62
N THR A 15 9.43 15.44 47.40
CA THR A 15 8.22 14.94 48.08
C THR A 15 7.16 14.38 47.12
N PHE A 16 7.19 13.05 47.07
CA PHE A 16 6.18 12.10 46.63
C PHE A 16 4.77 12.45 47.13
N GLY A 17 3.80 12.40 46.22
CA GLY A 17 2.36 12.42 46.52
C GLY A 17 1.62 11.46 45.59
N GLY A 18 1.92 10.16 45.69
CA GLY A 18 1.22 9.10 44.97
C GLY A 18 0.01 8.61 45.78
N THR A 19 -1.20 8.82 45.23
CA THR A 19 -2.42 8.18 45.70
C THR A 19 -2.52 6.76 45.09
N PRO A 20 -2.72 5.69 45.89
CA PRO A 20 -2.88 4.35 45.35
C PRO A 20 -4.35 4.06 45.03
N ILE A 21 -4.64 3.78 43.75
CA ILE A 21 -5.92 3.19 43.32
C ILE A 21 -5.87 1.70 43.62
N SER A 22 -6.77 1.28 44.50
CA SER A 22 -7.01 -0.10 44.95
C SER A 22 -7.44 -0.99 43.77
N HIS A 23 -6.56 -1.89 43.33
CA HIS A 23 -6.95 -3.11 42.63
C HIS A 23 -7.12 -4.25 43.64
N ARG A 24 -8.37 -4.69 43.83
CA ARG A 24 -8.71 -5.90 44.57
C ARG A 24 -8.12 -7.11 43.84
N HIS A 25 -7.10 -7.71 44.43
CA HIS A 25 -6.75 -9.10 44.18
C HIS A 25 -7.70 -9.98 44.98
N SER A 26 -8.52 -10.78 44.29
CA SER A 26 -9.28 -11.85 44.91
C SER A 26 -8.34 -13.01 45.22
N SER A 27 -8.01 -13.16 46.51
CA SER A 27 -7.28 -14.28 47.07
C SER A 27 -8.07 -15.58 46.91
N PHE A 28 -7.54 -16.50 46.10
CA PHE A 28 -7.99 -17.89 46.08
C PHE A 28 -7.40 -18.62 47.29
N LEU A 29 -8.28 -19.06 48.18
CA LEU A 29 -7.97 -19.90 49.33
C LEU A 29 -7.65 -21.31 48.84
N VAL A 30 -6.42 -21.76 49.08
CA VAL A 30 -5.99 -23.15 48.97
C VAL A 30 -6.35 -23.85 50.27
N ALA A 31 -7.24 -24.84 50.20
CA ALA A 31 -7.42 -25.84 51.24
C ALA A 31 -7.30 -27.22 50.59
N GLY A 32 -6.24 -27.94 50.94
CA GLY A 32 -6.01 -29.32 50.55
C GLY A 32 -6.43 -30.28 51.67
N ALA A 33 -7.15 -31.33 51.29
CA ALA A 33 -7.24 -32.66 51.88
C ALA A 33 -8.22 -33.41 50.96
N GLY A 34 -7.93 -34.52 50.29
CA GLY A 34 -7.19 -35.70 50.68
C GLY A 34 -8.04 -36.90 50.22
N SER A 35 -7.37 -38.00 49.89
CA SER A 35 -7.91 -39.33 49.56
C SER A 35 -8.32 -39.63 48.10
N THR A 36 -7.57 -40.60 47.59
CA THR A 36 -7.67 -41.34 46.35
C THR A 36 -8.90 -42.25 46.31
N SER A 37 -9.65 -42.26 45.21
CA SER A 37 -10.19 -43.51 44.65
C SER A 37 -10.62 -43.36 43.19
N ARG A 38 -10.10 -44.28 42.40
CA ARG A 38 -10.28 -44.46 40.95
C ARG A 38 -11.72 -44.93 40.66
N LEU A 39 -12.53 -44.14 39.94
CA LEU A 39 -13.81 -44.59 39.39
C LEU A 39 -13.99 -44.13 37.93
N ARG A 40 -14.35 -45.09 37.08
CA ARG A 40 -14.48 -44.99 35.61
C ARG A 40 -15.60 -44.01 35.22
N PRO A 41 -15.51 -43.28 34.08
CA PRO A 41 -16.67 -42.59 33.54
C PRO A 41 -17.63 -43.60 32.90
N ARG A 42 -18.80 -43.75 33.52
CA ARG A 42 -19.96 -44.45 32.97
C ARG A 42 -20.72 -43.42 32.12
N THR A 43 -20.66 -43.54 30.80
CA THR A 43 -21.51 -42.76 29.89
C THR A 43 -22.97 -43.10 30.18
N ARG A 44 -23.72 -42.15 30.75
CA ARG A 44 -25.16 -42.29 30.98
C ARG A 44 -25.86 -41.68 29.76
N ALA A 45 -26.36 -42.56 28.91
CA ALA A 45 -27.25 -42.19 27.81
C ALA A 45 -28.50 -41.52 28.38
N PHE A 46 -28.81 -40.33 27.89
CA PHE A 46 -30.06 -39.63 28.14
C PHE A 46 -31.07 -40.14 27.11
N GLN A 47 -32.03 -40.95 27.56
CA GLN A 47 -33.13 -41.45 26.74
C GLN A 47 -34.35 -40.59 27.07
N GLU A 48 -34.60 -39.56 26.25
CA GLU A 48 -35.91 -38.91 26.20
C GLU A 48 -36.80 -39.70 25.26
N SER A 49 -37.85 -40.29 25.85
CA SER A 49 -38.91 -41.00 25.15
C SER A 49 -39.94 -39.98 24.63
N PHE A 50 -39.90 -39.70 23.33
CA PHE A 50 -41.03 -39.12 22.61
C PHE A 50 -41.75 -40.22 21.83
N ASN A 51 -42.96 -40.58 22.28
CA ASN A 51 -43.87 -41.46 21.56
C ASN A 51 -44.50 -40.69 20.40
N PHE A 52 -44.20 -41.10 19.16
CA PHE A 52 -45.02 -40.78 17.99
C PHE A 52 -45.54 -42.09 17.41
N ASN A 53 -46.85 -42.30 17.54
CA ASN A 53 -47.53 -43.44 16.96
C ASN A 53 -47.51 -43.34 15.43
N GLY A 54 -46.97 -44.37 14.79
CA GLY A 54 -47.42 -44.85 13.48
C GLY A 54 -47.08 -43.99 12.26
N VAL A 55 -45.82 -43.99 11.83
CA VAL A 55 -45.45 -43.92 10.39
C VAL A 55 -44.17 -44.75 10.20
N GLU A 56 -44.24 -45.82 9.41
CA GLU A 56 -43.05 -46.56 8.97
C GLU A 56 -42.13 -45.66 8.14
N VAL A 57 -41.03 -45.21 8.74
CA VAL A 57 -39.99 -44.47 8.01
C VAL A 57 -39.07 -45.48 7.32
N VAL A 58 -39.33 -45.69 6.04
CA VAL A 58 -38.41 -46.31 5.08
C VAL A 58 -37.05 -45.61 5.19
N LYS A 59 -36.04 -46.33 5.70
CA LYS A 59 -34.65 -45.87 5.82
C LYS A 59 -34.11 -45.52 4.42
N ARG A 60 -34.08 -44.22 4.09
CA ARG A 60 -33.29 -43.69 2.96
C ARG A 60 -32.05 -42.98 3.50
N PRO A 61 -30.82 -43.36 3.06
CA PRO A 61 -29.59 -42.68 3.45
C PRO A 61 -29.40 -41.44 2.58
N LEU A 62 -30.14 -40.36 2.84
CA LEU A 62 -30.06 -39.14 2.02
C LEU A 62 -29.74 -37.86 2.80
N LEU A 63 -29.58 -37.92 4.13
CA LEU A 63 -29.45 -36.72 4.98
C LEU A 63 -28.02 -36.34 5.39
N CYS A 64 -27.01 -37.23 5.25
CA CYS A 64 -25.62 -36.89 5.58
C CYS A 64 -24.85 -36.20 4.45
N ALA A 65 -25.21 -36.44 3.18
CA ALA A 65 -24.54 -35.80 2.05
C ALA A 65 -24.88 -34.30 1.94
N SER A 66 -26.06 -33.88 2.41
CA SER A 66 -26.54 -32.50 2.32
C SER A 66 -25.90 -31.56 3.35
N THR A 67 -25.61 -32.04 4.56
CA THR A 67 -25.01 -31.21 5.63
C THR A 67 -23.51 -30.96 5.41
N PHE A 68 -22.78 -31.91 4.80
CA PHE A 68 -21.41 -31.70 4.36
C PHE A 68 -21.32 -30.68 3.21
N SER A 69 -22.25 -30.78 2.25
CA SER A 69 -22.38 -29.81 1.15
C SER A 69 -22.75 -28.41 1.66
N MET A 70 -23.67 -28.29 2.62
CA MET A 70 -23.99 -27.01 3.28
C MET A 70 -22.82 -26.42 4.07
N GLY A 71 -22.03 -27.24 4.76
CA GLY A 71 -20.84 -26.76 5.46
C GLY A 71 -19.77 -26.20 4.50
N GLN A 72 -19.58 -26.86 3.35
CA GLN A 72 -18.67 -26.39 2.31
C GLN A 72 -19.15 -25.08 1.67
N THR A 73 -20.44 -24.96 1.35
CA THR A 73 -20.98 -23.71 0.78
C THR A 73 -20.95 -22.57 1.79
N LEU A 74 -21.22 -22.84 3.07
CA LEU A 74 -21.11 -21.84 4.13
C LEU A 74 -19.67 -21.34 4.30
N TRP A 75 -18.67 -22.22 4.24
CA TRP A 75 -17.25 -21.83 4.30
C TRP A 75 -16.81 -21.03 3.07
N LEU A 76 -17.24 -21.46 1.87
CA LEU A 76 -16.96 -20.76 0.61
C LEU A 76 -17.59 -19.35 0.54
N ILE A 77 -18.70 -19.11 1.23
CA ILE A 77 -19.34 -17.79 1.30
C ILE A 77 -18.83 -16.97 2.50
N SER A 78 -18.55 -17.63 3.63
CA SER A 78 -18.16 -16.97 4.88
C SER A 78 -16.86 -16.20 4.77
N VAL A 79 -15.84 -16.77 4.12
CA VAL A 79 -14.53 -16.10 4.00
C VAL A 79 -14.61 -14.86 3.09
N PRO A 80 -15.16 -14.92 1.86
CA PRO A 80 -15.36 -13.73 1.04
C PRO A 80 -16.30 -12.69 1.67
N PHE A 81 -17.35 -13.12 2.37
CA PHE A 81 -18.26 -12.21 3.06
C PHE A 81 -17.59 -11.49 4.23
N ALA A 82 -16.77 -12.19 5.02
CA ALA A 82 -15.98 -11.59 6.09
C ALA A 82 -15.00 -10.54 5.52
N GLN A 83 -14.26 -10.89 4.46
CA GLN A 83 -13.33 -9.98 3.79
C GLN A 83 -14.05 -8.75 3.20
N ALA A 84 -15.22 -8.95 2.60
CA ALA A 84 -16.05 -7.87 2.09
C ALA A 84 -16.52 -6.95 3.23
N SER A 85 -16.97 -7.53 4.35
CA SER A 85 -17.46 -6.78 5.51
C SER A 85 -16.37 -5.92 6.17
N GLU A 86 -15.15 -6.44 6.28
CA GLU A 86 -14.00 -5.68 6.78
C GLU A 86 -13.63 -4.55 5.82
N SER A 87 -13.62 -4.81 4.52
CA SER A 87 -13.35 -3.77 3.52
C SER A 87 -14.42 -2.66 3.52
N ILE A 88 -15.67 -2.97 3.82
CA ILE A 88 -16.76 -1.99 3.92
C ILE A 88 -16.58 -1.14 5.18
N LYS A 89 -16.31 -1.78 6.33
CA LYS A 89 -16.06 -1.08 7.59
C LYS A 89 -14.84 -0.18 7.49
N TYR A 90 -13.75 -0.69 6.92
CA TYR A 90 -12.51 0.08 6.69
C TYR A 90 -12.82 1.36 5.91
N ASN A 91 -13.49 1.25 4.75
CA ASN A 91 -13.85 2.41 3.94
C ASN A 91 -14.74 3.41 4.67
N ALA A 92 -15.73 2.93 5.43
CA ALA A 92 -16.64 3.81 6.17
C ALA A 92 -15.90 4.66 7.21
N VAL A 93 -14.86 4.11 7.85
CA VAL A 93 -14.04 4.86 8.83
C VAL A 93 -13.28 5.99 8.15
N TYR A 94 -12.56 5.71 7.05
CA TYR A 94 -11.82 6.74 6.32
C TYR A 94 -12.75 7.77 5.67
N GLU A 95 -13.89 7.34 5.13
CA GLU A 95 -14.90 8.26 4.57
C GLU A 95 -15.51 9.17 5.65
N GLU A 96 -15.73 8.67 6.86
CA GLU A 96 -16.20 9.47 7.99
C GLU A 96 -15.17 10.49 8.44
N GLN A 97 -13.90 10.10 8.54
CA GLN A 97 -12.80 11.01 8.89
C GLN A 97 -12.67 12.14 7.86
N VAL A 98 -12.75 11.80 6.57
CA VAL A 98 -12.77 12.80 5.50
C VAL A 98 -14.01 13.70 5.60
N ARG A 99 -15.16 13.16 6.01
CA ARG A 99 -16.41 13.92 6.22
C ARG A 99 -16.32 14.86 7.43
N SER A 100 -15.62 14.46 8.48
CA SER A 100 -15.40 15.26 9.69
C SER A 100 -14.46 16.45 9.48
N GLY A 101 -13.65 16.43 8.42
CA GLY A 101 -12.71 17.50 8.06
C GLY A 101 -11.29 17.31 8.62
N ASP A 102 -11.13 16.37 9.56
CA ASP A 102 -9.88 16.14 10.31
C ASP A 102 -8.94 15.11 9.65
N ALA A 103 -9.23 14.66 8.43
CA ALA A 103 -8.38 13.68 7.75
C ALA A 103 -6.99 14.23 7.40
N SER A 104 -5.98 13.43 7.74
CA SER A 104 -4.56 13.60 7.42
C SER A 104 -4.26 13.22 5.97
N ALA A 105 -3.09 13.63 5.48
CA ALA A 105 -2.62 13.27 4.14
C ALA A 105 -2.56 11.76 3.93
N THR A 106 -2.10 11.01 4.93
CA THR A 106 -2.00 9.56 4.88
C THR A 106 -3.38 8.92 4.73
N GLU A 107 -4.40 9.39 5.46
CA GLU A 107 -5.76 8.86 5.32
C GLU A 107 -6.36 9.12 3.93
N TYR A 108 -6.10 10.30 3.35
CA TYR A 108 -6.49 10.58 1.96
C TYR A 108 -5.76 9.67 0.96
N PHE A 109 -4.48 9.40 1.19
CA PHE A 109 -3.70 8.48 0.35
C PHE A 109 -4.23 7.05 0.45
N GLU A 110 -4.47 6.54 1.66
CA GLU A 110 -5.02 5.22 1.90
C GLU A 110 -6.40 5.04 1.23
N LEU A 111 -7.28 6.03 1.38
CA LEU A 111 -8.58 6.02 0.72
C LEU A 111 -8.43 6.04 -0.81
N GLY A 112 -7.52 6.86 -1.33
CA GLY A 112 -7.15 6.88 -2.75
C GLY A 112 -6.68 5.51 -3.26
N ALA A 113 -5.80 4.84 -2.52
CA ALA A 113 -5.29 3.51 -2.85
C ALA A 113 -6.39 2.43 -2.82
N VAL A 114 -7.30 2.50 -1.84
CA VAL A 114 -8.47 1.62 -1.80
C VAL A 114 -9.36 1.82 -3.02
N MET A 115 -9.64 3.06 -3.39
CA MET A 115 -10.46 3.37 -4.57
C MET A 115 -9.81 2.87 -5.87
N LEU A 116 -8.48 2.92 -5.98
CA LEU A 116 -7.73 2.31 -7.09
C LEU A 116 -7.94 0.79 -7.15
N ARG A 117 -7.81 0.08 -6.01
CA ARG A 117 -8.05 -1.38 -5.95
C ARG A 117 -9.46 -1.75 -6.39
N ARG A 118 -10.44 -0.91 -6.07
CA ARG A 118 -11.84 -1.07 -6.48
C ARG A 118 -12.14 -0.54 -7.88
N LYS A 119 -11.14 -0.01 -8.60
CA LYS A 119 -11.25 0.57 -9.95
C LYS A 119 -12.15 1.82 -10.03
N PHE A 120 -12.41 2.48 -8.91
CA PHE A 120 -13.12 3.77 -8.86
C PHE A 120 -12.13 4.93 -9.08
N TYR A 121 -11.56 5.02 -10.28
CA TYR A 121 -10.47 5.94 -10.59
C TYR A 121 -10.80 7.43 -10.42
N PRO A 122 -12.00 7.95 -10.76
CA PRO A 122 -12.32 9.36 -10.51
C PRO A 122 -12.30 9.73 -9.02
N ALA A 123 -12.84 8.85 -8.16
CA ALA A 123 -12.80 9.03 -6.72
C ALA A 123 -11.37 8.93 -6.18
N ALA A 124 -10.59 7.96 -6.65
CA ALA A 124 -9.17 7.82 -6.30
C ALA A 124 -8.40 9.10 -6.63
N THR A 125 -8.57 9.64 -7.84
CA THR A 125 -7.92 10.89 -8.28
C THR A 125 -8.22 12.04 -7.32
N LYS A 126 -9.48 12.19 -6.90
CA LYS A 126 -9.88 13.25 -5.96
C LYS A 126 -9.14 13.11 -4.64
N TYR A 127 -9.18 11.94 -4.02
CA TYR A 127 -8.54 11.75 -2.71
C TYR A 127 -7.02 11.84 -2.78
N LEU A 128 -6.39 11.33 -3.84
CA LEU A 128 -4.94 11.44 -4.04
C LEU A 128 -4.49 12.89 -4.23
N LEU A 129 -5.29 13.74 -4.89
CA LEU A 129 -4.99 15.18 -4.97
C LEU A 129 -5.12 15.87 -3.60
N GLN A 130 -6.11 15.49 -2.79
CA GLN A 130 -6.24 16.00 -1.42
C GLN A 130 -5.07 15.53 -0.52
N ALA A 131 -4.57 14.31 -0.73
CA ALA A 131 -3.40 13.80 -0.04
C ALA A 131 -2.15 14.63 -0.35
N ILE A 132 -1.95 15.01 -1.62
CA ILE A 132 -0.82 15.86 -2.04
C ILE A 132 -0.96 17.28 -1.45
N ASP A 133 -2.16 17.85 -1.46
CA ASP A 133 -2.42 19.21 -0.96
C ASP A 133 -2.14 19.34 0.55
N LYS A 134 -2.51 18.31 1.32
CA LYS A 134 -2.31 18.27 2.78
C LYS A 134 -1.01 17.60 3.19
N TRP A 135 -0.13 17.25 2.25
CA TRP A 135 1.03 16.41 2.51
C TRP A 135 1.95 17.02 3.57
N ASP A 136 2.14 16.29 4.67
CA ASP A 136 2.97 16.65 5.82
C ASP A 136 4.02 15.57 6.15
N GLY A 137 4.09 14.51 5.35
CA GLY A 137 5.04 13.40 5.50
C GLY A 137 6.34 13.59 4.72
N ASP A 138 7.16 12.54 4.67
CA ASP A 138 8.43 12.56 3.97
C ASP A 138 8.26 12.65 2.44
N ASP A 139 9.14 13.41 1.78
CA ASP A 139 9.13 13.55 0.32
C ASP A 139 9.24 12.18 -0.37
N GLN A 140 10.00 11.24 0.19
CA GLN A 140 10.15 9.90 -0.39
C GLN A 140 8.82 9.14 -0.47
N ASP A 141 7.91 9.35 0.49
CA ASP A 141 6.59 8.73 0.48
C ASP A 141 5.61 9.47 -0.45
N LEU A 142 5.83 10.76 -0.67
CA LEU A 142 5.06 11.54 -1.66
C LEU A 142 5.19 10.96 -3.08
N ALA A 143 6.33 10.34 -3.40
CA ALA A 143 6.52 9.62 -4.66
C ALA A 143 5.49 8.49 -4.86
N GLN A 144 5.07 7.82 -3.78
CA GLN A 144 4.04 6.78 -3.82
C GLN A 144 2.67 7.36 -4.19
N VAL A 145 2.34 8.53 -3.65
CA VAL A 145 1.09 9.25 -3.95
C VAL A 145 1.05 9.70 -5.41
N TYR A 146 2.15 10.27 -5.92
CA TYR A 146 2.25 10.64 -7.34
C TYR A 146 2.16 9.43 -8.27
N ASN A 147 2.79 8.31 -7.91
CA ASN A 147 2.66 7.06 -8.67
C ASN A 147 1.20 6.56 -8.68
N ALA A 148 0.52 6.54 -7.52
CA ALA A 148 -0.89 6.16 -7.44
C ALA A 148 -1.79 7.08 -8.29
N LEU A 149 -1.52 8.40 -8.25
CA LEU A 149 -2.26 9.38 -9.06
C LEU A 149 -2.02 9.15 -10.57
N GLY A 150 -0.78 8.83 -10.94
CA GLY A 150 -0.41 8.45 -12.31
C GLY A 150 -1.20 7.25 -12.81
N VAL A 151 -1.29 6.18 -12.01
CA VAL A 151 -2.10 4.99 -12.32
C VAL A 151 -3.57 5.38 -12.52
N SER A 152 -4.12 6.20 -11.63
CA SER A 152 -5.50 6.68 -11.74
C SER A 152 -5.75 7.41 -13.07
N TYR A 153 -4.83 8.29 -13.48
CA TYR A 153 -4.95 9.00 -14.76
C TYR A 153 -4.84 8.09 -15.97
N VAL A 154 -3.87 7.16 -16.00
CA VAL A 154 -3.75 6.19 -17.09
C VAL A 154 -5.02 5.35 -17.23
N MET A 155 -5.59 4.89 -16.11
CA MET A 155 -6.80 4.07 -16.12
C MET A 155 -8.06 4.84 -16.54
N THR A 156 -8.06 6.17 -16.41
CA THR A 156 -9.13 7.05 -16.93
C THR A 156 -8.87 7.55 -18.35
N GLY A 157 -7.85 7.01 -19.04
CA GLY A 157 -7.50 7.38 -20.41
C GLY A 157 -6.71 8.70 -20.54
N LYS A 158 -6.35 9.34 -19.42
CA LYS A 158 -5.55 10.58 -19.38
C LYS A 158 -4.06 10.24 -19.35
N LEU A 159 -3.59 9.60 -20.42
CA LEU A 159 -2.24 9.01 -20.49
C LEU A 159 -1.12 10.03 -20.23
N GLU A 160 -1.19 11.22 -20.83
CA GLU A 160 -0.17 12.26 -20.69
C GLU A 160 -0.07 12.77 -19.26
N LYS A 161 -1.22 12.98 -18.58
CA LYS A 161 -1.24 13.38 -17.18
C LYS A 161 -0.62 12.29 -16.30
N GLY A 162 -0.91 11.03 -16.60
CA GLY A 162 -0.34 9.87 -15.92
C GLY A 162 1.19 9.83 -16.02
N ILE A 163 1.72 9.98 -17.24
CA ILE A 163 3.16 10.08 -17.50
C ILE A 163 3.78 11.21 -16.67
N THR A 164 3.19 12.41 -16.66
CA THR A 164 3.71 13.53 -15.86
C THR A 164 3.78 13.19 -14.37
N GLN A 165 2.79 12.49 -13.81
CA GLN A 165 2.84 12.12 -12.39
C GLN A 165 3.89 11.04 -12.11
N PHE A 166 4.06 10.06 -13.01
CA PHE A 166 5.12 9.07 -12.88
C PHE A 166 6.52 9.70 -12.99
N GLU A 167 6.71 10.65 -13.91
CA GLU A 167 7.95 11.44 -14.02
C GLU A 167 8.25 12.21 -12.73
N THR A 168 7.23 12.80 -12.09
CA THR A 168 7.38 13.44 -10.78
C THR A 168 7.79 12.43 -9.71
N ALA A 169 7.14 11.25 -9.66
CA ALA A 169 7.45 10.21 -8.69
C ALA A 169 8.92 9.75 -8.78
N VAL A 170 9.43 9.51 -10.00
CA VAL A 170 10.84 9.08 -10.19
C VAL A 170 11.85 10.21 -9.98
N LYS A 171 11.45 11.47 -10.10
CA LYS A 171 12.31 12.62 -9.74
C LYS A 171 12.46 12.74 -8.22
N ILE A 172 11.38 12.50 -7.48
CA ILE A 172 11.38 12.54 -6.02
C ILE A 172 12.13 11.32 -5.45
N GLN A 173 11.85 10.14 -6.00
CA GLN A 173 12.51 8.90 -5.61
C GLN A 173 13.07 8.17 -6.85
N PRO A 174 14.33 8.44 -7.22
CA PRO A 174 14.97 7.81 -8.38
C PRO A 174 15.03 6.28 -8.28
N GLY A 175 15.12 5.71 -7.08
CA GLY A 175 15.13 4.27 -6.87
C GLY A 175 13.75 3.59 -6.89
N TYR A 176 12.67 4.32 -7.20
CA TYR A 176 11.31 3.77 -7.12
C TYR A 176 10.98 2.87 -8.32
N VAL A 177 11.39 1.60 -8.23
CA VAL A 177 11.24 0.55 -9.24
C VAL A 177 9.81 0.47 -9.81
N THR A 178 8.78 0.57 -8.95
CA THR A 178 7.38 0.51 -9.38
C THR A 178 6.98 1.70 -10.26
N ALA A 179 7.42 2.92 -9.92
CA ALA A 179 7.12 4.10 -10.72
C ALA A 179 7.82 4.07 -12.07
N TRP A 180 9.07 3.59 -12.14
CA TRP A 180 9.78 3.40 -13.41
C TRP A 180 9.11 2.37 -14.31
N ASN A 181 8.64 1.24 -13.76
CA ASN A 181 7.87 0.25 -14.52
C ASN A 181 6.57 0.87 -15.09
N ASN A 182 5.81 1.60 -14.26
CA ASN A 182 4.58 2.26 -14.70
C ASN A 182 4.85 3.34 -15.76
N LEU A 183 5.95 4.08 -15.63
CA LEU A 183 6.38 5.08 -16.61
C LEU A 183 6.74 4.43 -17.95
N GLY A 184 7.48 3.31 -17.93
CA GLY A 184 7.80 2.52 -19.12
C GLY A 184 6.55 2.02 -19.84
N ASP A 185 5.61 1.42 -19.10
CA ASP A 185 4.32 0.97 -19.62
C ASP A 185 3.50 2.12 -20.23
N ALA A 186 3.53 3.30 -19.61
CA ALA A 186 2.81 4.47 -20.09
C ALA A 186 3.41 5.03 -21.38
N TYR A 187 4.74 5.12 -21.48
CA TYR A 187 5.41 5.52 -22.73
C TYR A 187 5.21 4.50 -23.86
N GLU A 188 5.21 3.20 -23.55
CA GLU A 188 4.92 2.14 -24.52
C GLU A 188 3.50 2.29 -25.09
N LYS A 189 2.50 2.54 -24.23
CA LYS A 189 1.13 2.85 -24.67
C LYS A 189 1.05 4.10 -25.55
N LYS A 190 1.90 5.10 -25.29
CA LYS A 190 2.01 6.33 -26.10
C LYS A 190 2.80 6.11 -27.40
N LYS A 191 3.40 4.93 -27.60
CA LYS A 191 4.32 4.58 -28.70
C LYS A 191 5.63 5.38 -28.69
N GLU A 192 6.03 5.89 -27.53
CA GLU A 192 7.32 6.55 -27.32
C GLU A 192 8.36 5.50 -26.90
N PHE A 193 8.69 4.58 -27.80
CA PHE A 193 9.49 3.39 -27.50
C PHE A 193 10.90 3.70 -26.97
N LYS A 194 11.52 4.81 -27.39
CA LYS A 194 12.83 5.24 -26.86
C LYS A 194 12.75 5.61 -25.38
N SER A 195 11.72 6.34 -24.99
CA SER A 195 11.50 6.74 -23.59
C SER A 195 11.11 5.53 -22.74
N ALA A 196 10.28 4.64 -23.27
CA ALA A 196 9.92 3.38 -22.62
C ALA A 196 11.15 2.51 -22.38
N LEU A 197 12.02 2.36 -23.38
CA LEU A 197 13.25 1.58 -23.28
C LEU A 197 14.13 2.11 -22.15
N LYS A 198 14.36 3.43 -22.12
CA LYS A 198 15.14 4.07 -21.04
C LYS A 198 14.52 3.80 -19.66
N ALA A 199 13.21 3.95 -19.52
CA ALA A 199 12.53 3.71 -18.25
C ALA A 199 12.74 2.26 -17.75
N PHE A 200 12.63 1.25 -18.62
CA PHE A 200 12.90 -0.14 -18.23
C PHE A 200 14.39 -0.44 -17.99
N GLU A 201 15.31 0.30 -18.62
CA GLU A 201 16.74 0.22 -18.28
C GLU A 201 17.02 0.78 -16.88
N GLU A 202 16.38 1.88 -16.48
CA GLU A 202 16.44 2.39 -15.10
C GLU A 202 15.89 1.37 -14.10
N VAL A 203 14.79 0.67 -14.41
CA VAL A 203 14.28 -0.42 -13.56
C VAL A 203 15.37 -1.48 -13.32
N LEU A 204 16.08 -1.89 -14.36
CA LEU A 204 17.11 -2.92 -14.27
C LEU A 204 18.41 -2.43 -13.62
N LEU A 205 18.61 -1.11 -13.52
CA LEU A 205 19.71 -0.53 -12.74
C LEU A 205 19.49 -0.73 -11.24
N PHE A 206 18.26 -0.51 -10.76
CA PHE A 206 17.91 -0.66 -9.34
C PHE A 206 17.50 -2.09 -8.97
N ASP A 207 16.85 -2.83 -9.88
CA ASP A 207 16.46 -4.23 -9.72
C ASP A 207 16.91 -5.06 -10.94
N PRO A 208 18.17 -5.53 -10.97
CA PRO A 208 18.73 -6.29 -12.09
C PRO A 208 18.01 -7.61 -12.42
N ASN A 209 17.27 -8.15 -11.45
CA ASN A 209 16.55 -9.42 -11.56
C ASN A 209 15.04 -9.23 -11.82
N ASN A 210 14.62 -8.01 -12.17
CA ASN A 210 13.23 -7.72 -12.45
C ASN A 210 12.71 -8.53 -13.65
N LYS A 211 11.81 -9.48 -13.37
CA LYS A 211 11.26 -10.40 -14.37
C LYS A 211 10.34 -9.72 -15.39
N LEU A 212 9.81 -8.52 -15.07
CA LEU A 212 8.93 -7.77 -15.96
C LEU A 212 9.73 -6.84 -16.88
N ALA A 213 10.68 -6.09 -16.33
CA ALA A 213 11.41 -5.09 -17.10
C ALA A 213 12.36 -5.69 -18.14
N ARG A 214 13.04 -6.81 -17.83
CA ARG A 214 13.99 -7.46 -18.75
C ARG A 214 13.37 -7.81 -20.12
N PRO A 215 12.28 -8.60 -20.20
CA PRO A 215 11.67 -8.94 -21.49
C PRO A 215 11.08 -7.71 -22.20
N ARG A 216 10.51 -6.74 -21.47
CA ARG A 216 10.00 -5.49 -22.07
C ARG A 216 11.11 -4.65 -22.70
N ARG A 217 12.22 -4.49 -21.99
CA ARG A 217 13.43 -3.80 -22.47
C ARG A 217 14.00 -4.47 -23.72
N ASP A 218 14.07 -5.81 -23.74
CA ASP A 218 14.57 -6.56 -24.91
C ASP A 218 13.66 -6.39 -26.13
N ALA A 219 12.34 -6.53 -25.96
CA ALA A 219 11.37 -6.29 -27.04
C ALA A 219 11.41 -4.86 -27.58
N LEU A 220 11.61 -3.87 -26.71
CA LEU A 220 11.70 -2.46 -27.10
C LEU A 220 12.99 -2.13 -27.85
N LYS A 221 14.11 -2.80 -27.56
CA LYS A 221 15.36 -2.62 -28.33
C LYS A 221 15.14 -2.95 -29.80
N GLU A 222 14.53 -4.10 -30.08
CA GLU A 222 14.20 -4.52 -31.44
C GLU A 222 13.28 -3.51 -32.15
N GLN A 223 12.26 -3.01 -31.44
CA GLN A 223 11.36 -1.99 -31.99
C GLN A 223 12.09 -0.67 -32.27
N VAL A 224 12.91 -0.18 -31.34
CA VAL A 224 13.68 1.07 -31.51
C VAL A 224 14.67 0.96 -32.67
N ASP A 225 15.35 -0.17 -32.81
CA ASP A 225 16.29 -0.43 -33.91
C ASP A 225 15.57 -0.50 -35.27
N MET A 226 14.37 -1.08 -35.32
CA MET A 226 13.53 -1.08 -36.54
C MET A 226 13.13 0.33 -36.97
N TYR A 227 12.83 1.22 -36.02
CA TYR A 227 12.46 2.62 -36.30
C TYR A 227 13.67 3.56 -36.47
N ARG A 228 14.91 3.04 -36.44
CA ARG A 228 16.15 3.80 -36.68
C ARG A 228 16.24 4.23 -38.16
N GLY A 229 15.42 5.21 -38.54
CA GLY A 229 15.34 5.74 -39.90
C GLY A 229 14.01 6.41 -40.26
N VAL A 230 12.97 6.25 -39.43
CA VAL A 230 11.68 6.91 -39.64
C VAL A 230 11.67 8.24 -38.88
N PRO A 231 11.54 9.40 -39.53
CA PRO A 231 11.44 10.67 -38.83
C PRO A 231 10.15 10.71 -38.00
N VAL A 232 10.29 10.59 -36.68
CA VAL A 232 9.18 10.71 -35.74
C VAL A 232 8.83 12.19 -35.61
N LYS A 233 7.64 12.60 -36.07
CA LYS A 233 7.07 13.92 -35.76
C LYS A 233 6.65 13.96 -34.29
N SER A 234 7.60 14.10 -33.37
CA SER A 234 7.28 14.39 -31.98
C SER A 234 6.72 15.82 -31.93
N LYS A 235 5.42 15.98 -31.69
CA LYS A 235 4.83 17.29 -31.33
C LYS A 235 5.27 17.66 -29.91
N VAL A 236 6.55 17.95 -29.72
CA VAL A 236 7.03 18.67 -28.55
C VAL A 236 6.99 20.13 -28.95
N LYS A 237 5.95 20.85 -28.52
CA LYS A 237 6.04 22.31 -28.42
C LYS A 237 6.95 22.58 -27.22
N SER A 238 8.26 22.50 -27.41
CA SER A 238 9.19 23.20 -26.53
C SER A 238 8.85 24.67 -26.69
N LYS A 239 8.51 25.32 -25.58
CA LYS A 239 8.61 26.77 -25.52
C LYS A 239 10.11 27.08 -25.50
N GLU A 240 10.73 27.13 -26.67
CA GLU A 240 11.97 27.88 -26.85
C GLU A 240 11.61 29.36 -26.69
N GLY A 241 12.01 29.94 -25.55
CA GLY A 241 11.87 31.35 -25.24
C GLY A 241 12.88 31.71 -24.17
N ASP A 242 13.92 32.42 -24.60
CA ASP A 242 14.83 33.26 -23.83
C ASP A 242 16.03 32.60 -23.13
N PHE A 243 17.04 32.26 -23.92
CA PHE A 243 18.44 32.55 -23.56
C PHE A 243 19.12 33.29 -24.72
N HIS A 244 19.00 34.62 -24.71
CA HIS A 244 19.80 35.49 -25.53
C HIS A 244 21.24 35.57 -24.98
N ALA A 245 22.19 35.47 -25.91
CA ALA A 245 23.56 36.00 -25.87
C ALA A 245 24.58 35.37 -24.89
N LEU A 246 25.55 34.62 -25.45
CA LEU A 246 26.91 35.15 -25.60
C LEU A 246 27.69 34.29 -26.62
N SER A 247 27.92 34.87 -27.79
CA SER A 247 28.83 34.37 -28.81
C SER A 247 30.26 34.49 -28.28
N ILE A 248 30.86 33.36 -27.88
CA ILE A 248 32.29 33.28 -27.61
C ILE A 248 32.98 33.08 -28.97
N ASN A 249 33.44 34.20 -29.52
CA ASN A 249 34.22 34.25 -30.75
C ASN A 249 35.65 33.78 -30.43
N THR A 250 35.90 32.47 -30.48
CA THR A 250 37.25 31.90 -30.42
C THR A 250 37.96 32.18 -31.74
N LYS A 251 38.62 33.34 -31.82
CA LYS A 251 39.66 33.58 -32.83
C LYS A 251 40.85 32.67 -32.54
N LEU A 252 41.09 31.75 -33.48
CA LEU A 252 42.34 31.02 -33.64
C LEU A 252 43.50 32.02 -33.73
N VAL A 253 44.46 31.91 -32.81
CA VAL A 253 45.79 32.54 -32.92
C VAL A 253 46.75 31.46 -33.43
N PRO A 254 47.46 31.65 -34.55
CA PRO A 254 48.43 30.67 -35.02
C PRO A 254 49.73 30.76 -34.20
N LEU A 255 50.27 29.60 -33.85
CA LEU A 255 51.62 29.40 -33.32
C LEU A 255 52.65 29.87 -34.37
N VAL A 256 53.55 30.76 -33.97
CA VAL A 256 54.79 31.07 -34.69
C VAL A 256 55.92 31.07 -33.66
N PHE A 257 56.77 30.03 -33.80
CA PHE A 257 58.08 29.73 -33.20
C PHE A 257 58.27 29.83 -31.68
#